data_AF-A0A958HUL9-F1
#
_entry.id   AF-A0A958HUL9-F1
#
_cell.length_a   1.000
_cell.length_b   1.000
_cell.length_c   1.000
_cell.angle_alpha   90.00
_cell.angle_beta   90.00
_cell.angle_gamma   90.00
#
_symmetry.space_group_name_H-M   'P 1'
#
loop_
_entity.id
_entity.type
_entity.pdbx_description
1 polymer ?
#
loop_
_entity_poly.entity_id
_entity_poly.type
_entity_poly.pdbx_seq_one_letter_code
_entity_poly.pdbx_strand_id
1 'polypeptide(L)'
;MTDVNNKTLWGGRFDEAASPLLRQFNDSLPFDQRLWLEDIFGSMAYAEGLARAGILTTEESDLLLAGLEQVAQEWRDGVFQIASGDEDIHTAVERRLGELIGPVAGKLHTGRSRN
;
A
#
# COMPACT_ATOMS: atom_id res chain seq x y z
N MET A 1 23.16 -2.16 -8.68
CA MET A 1 21.94 -2.98 -8.49
C MET A 1 21.27 -2.41 -7.26
N THR A 2 20.19 -1.65 -7.45
CA THR A 2 19.51 -0.94 -6.38
C THR A 2 18.80 -1.93 -5.48
N ASP A 3 19.15 -1.94 -4.20
CA ASP A 3 18.41 -2.59 -3.13
C ASP A 3 16.95 -2.14 -3.19
N VAL A 4 16.07 -3.00 -3.71
CA VAL A 4 14.64 -2.86 -3.50
C VAL A 4 14.42 -3.23 -2.05
N ASN A 5 14.32 -2.20 -1.22
CA ASN A 5 14.19 -2.27 0.22
C ASN A 5 12.93 -3.09 0.55
N ASN A 6 13.10 -4.40 0.75
CA ASN A 6 12.04 -5.37 1.02
C ASN A 6 11.57 -5.27 2.48
N LYS A 7 11.35 -4.03 2.94
CA LYS A 7 10.94 -3.72 4.31
C LYS A 7 9.43 -3.67 4.37
N THR A 8 8.89 -4.57 5.17
CA THR A 8 7.48 -4.64 5.53
C THR A 8 7.12 -3.39 6.35
N LEU A 9 5.84 -2.99 6.39
CA LEU A 9 5.42 -1.77 7.09
C LEU A 9 5.83 -1.74 8.59
N TRP A 10 6.09 -2.90 9.18
CA TRP A 10 6.45 -3.09 10.58
C TRP A 10 7.90 -3.57 10.79
N GLY A 11 8.66 -3.83 9.72
CA GLY A 11 9.99 -4.43 9.77
C GLY A 11 11.11 -3.54 10.30
N GLY A 12 10.84 -2.24 10.53
CA GLY A 12 11.87 -1.26 10.93
C GLY A 12 12.58 -1.51 12.26
N ARG A 13 12.10 -2.46 13.08
CA ARG A 13 12.63 -2.78 14.41
C ARG A 13 13.33 -4.14 14.51
N PHE A 14 13.41 -4.89 13.40
CA PHE A 14 14.05 -6.21 13.38
C PHE A 14 15.39 -6.14 12.64
N ASP A 15 16.42 -6.79 13.20
CA ASP A 15 17.75 -6.88 12.59
C ASP A 15 17.82 -7.99 11.52
N GLU A 16 16.90 -8.96 11.58
CA GLU A 16 16.82 -10.11 10.67
C GLU A 16 15.48 -10.14 9.92
N ALA A 17 15.49 -10.75 8.74
CA ALA A 17 14.27 -10.98 7.97
C ALA A 17 13.38 -12.04 8.65
N ALA A 18 12.06 -11.91 8.48
CA ALA A 18 11.11 -12.92 8.93
C ALA A 18 11.41 -14.28 8.31
N SER A 19 11.33 -15.35 9.12
CA SER A 19 11.53 -16.70 8.61
C SER A 19 10.45 -17.07 7.58
N PRO A 20 10.74 -17.91 6.59
CA PRO A 20 9.76 -18.32 5.59
C PRO A 20 8.50 -18.95 6.20
N LEU A 21 8.67 -19.72 7.29
CA LEU A 21 7.56 -20.35 8.00
C LEU A 21 6.66 -19.30 8.68
N LEU A 22 7.25 -18.26 9.28
CA LEU A 22 6.48 -17.17 9.90
C LEU A 22 5.67 -16.43 8.83
N ARG A 23 6.27 -16.11 7.68
CA ARG A 23 5.57 -15.47 6.57
C ARG A 23 4.42 -16.32 6.06
N GLN A 24 4.63 -17.61 5.81
CA GLN A 24 3.57 -18.50 5.36
C GLN A 24 2.40 -18.59 6.35
N PHE A 25 2.69 -18.51 7.65
CA PHE A 25 1.67 -18.56 8.69
C PHE A 25 0.92 -17.23 8.87
N ASN A 26 1.59 -16.09 8.63
CA ASN A 26 1.08 -14.76 8.96
C ASN A 26 0.51 -13.99 7.75
N ASP A 27 1.08 -14.19 6.56
CA ASP A 27 0.69 -13.45 5.35
C ASP A 27 -0.77 -13.79 4.99
N SER A 28 -1.57 -12.75 4.81
CA SER A 28 -3.01 -12.86 4.54
C SER A 28 -3.38 -12.63 3.07
N LEU A 29 -2.41 -12.15 2.27
CA LEU A 29 -2.58 -11.90 0.84
C LEU A 29 -3.26 -13.03 0.05
N PRO A 30 -2.95 -14.33 0.29
CA PRO A 30 -3.59 -15.42 -0.44
C PRO A 30 -5.12 -15.43 -0.36
N PHE A 31 -5.72 -14.81 0.65
CA PHE A 31 -7.18 -14.74 0.80
C PHE A 31 -7.75 -13.32 0.90
N ASP A 32 -7.00 -12.34 1.41
CA ASP A 32 -7.48 -10.98 1.58
C ASP A 32 -7.40 -10.13 0.30
N GLN A 33 -6.64 -10.58 -0.72
CA GLN A 33 -6.53 -9.89 -2.01
C GLN A 33 -7.88 -9.62 -2.67
N ARG A 34 -8.92 -10.38 -2.31
CA ARG A 34 -10.30 -10.15 -2.76
C ARG A 34 -10.87 -8.80 -2.32
N LEU A 35 -10.27 -8.15 -1.33
CA LEU A 35 -10.67 -6.87 -0.73
C LEU A 35 -9.96 -5.66 -1.38
N TRP A 36 -9.27 -5.86 -2.50
CA TRP A 36 -8.51 -4.81 -3.17
C TRP A 36 -9.35 -3.57 -3.49
N LEU A 37 -10.62 -3.76 -3.87
CA LEU A 37 -11.50 -2.66 -4.25
C LEU A 37 -11.88 -1.82 -3.02
N GLU A 38 -12.23 -2.49 -1.93
CA GLU A 38 -12.56 -1.86 -0.65
C GLU A 38 -11.36 -1.12 -0.05
N ASP A 39 -10.17 -1.71 -0.09
CA ASP A 39 -8.93 -1.08 0.40
C ASP A 39 -8.59 0.21 -0.39
N ILE A 40 -8.70 0.16 -1.72
CA ILE A 40 -8.43 1.32 -2.58
C ILE A 40 -9.45 2.42 -2.34
N PHE A 41 -10.75 2.11 -2.30
CA PHE A 41 -11.78 3.13 -2.06
C PHE A 41 -11.70 3.72 -0.65
N GLY A 42 -11.43 2.90 0.36
CA GLY A 42 -11.15 3.39 1.71
C GLY A 42 -9.93 4.31 1.74
N SER A 43 -8.89 3.98 0.98
CA SER A 43 -7.69 4.80 0.82
C SER A 43 -7.96 6.14 0.13
N MET A 44 -8.79 6.16 -0.94
CA MET A 44 -9.16 7.40 -1.62
C MET A 44 -9.92 8.34 -0.67
N ALA A 45 -10.93 7.82 0.03
CA ALA A 45 -11.68 8.60 1.01
C ALA A 45 -10.78 9.13 2.14
N TYR A 46 -9.78 8.34 2.57
CA TYR A 46 -8.82 8.75 3.58
C TYR A 46 -7.89 9.87 3.08
N ALA A 47 -7.39 9.78 1.84
CA ALA A 47 -6.57 10.82 1.22
C ALA A 47 -7.31 12.17 1.17
N GLU A 48 -8.59 12.17 0.79
CA GLU A 48 -9.42 13.37 0.86
C GLU A 48 -9.62 13.88 2.30
N GLY A 49 -9.79 12.97 3.25
CA GLY A 49 -9.88 13.29 4.68
C GLY A 49 -8.64 14.00 5.21
N LEU A 50 -7.44 13.51 4.85
CA LEU A 50 -6.16 14.12 5.21
C LEU A 50 -5.98 15.51 4.57
N ALA A 51 -6.43 15.70 3.33
CA ALA A 51 -6.41 17.01 2.68
C ALA A 51 -7.32 18.01 3.39
N ARG A 52 -8.55 17.60 3.75
CA ARG A 52 -9.47 18.42 4.56
C ARG A 52 -8.91 18.77 5.94
N ALA A 53 -8.10 17.88 6.52
CA ALA A 53 -7.41 18.11 7.79
C ALA A 53 -6.15 18.97 7.67
N GLY A 54 -5.75 19.38 6.46
CA GLY A 54 -4.55 20.17 6.20
C GLY A 54 -3.23 19.39 6.34
N ILE A 55 -3.29 18.05 6.32
CA ILE A 55 -2.11 17.18 6.38
C ILE A 55 -1.49 16.98 4.99
N LEU A 56 -2.33 16.96 3.95
CA LEU A 56 -1.94 16.93 2.55
C LEU A 56 -2.27 18.25 1.87
N THR A 57 -1.44 18.65 0.91
CA THR A 57 -1.86 19.70 -0.03
C THR A 57 -2.88 19.16 -1.03
N THR A 58 -3.57 20.05 -1.75
CA THR A 58 -4.48 19.65 -2.83
C THR A 58 -3.75 18.83 -3.89
N GLU A 59 -2.54 19.25 -4.27
CA GLU A 59 -1.73 18.56 -5.28
C GLU A 59 -1.31 17.16 -4.81
N GLU A 60 -0.97 17.00 -3.53
CA GLU A 60 -0.64 15.69 -2.96
C GLU A 60 -1.86 14.77 -2.91
N SER A 61 -3.03 15.31 -2.57
CA SER A 61 -4.30 14.57 -2.57
C SER A 61 -4.69 14.12 -3.97
N ASP A 62 -4.63 15.01 -4.96
CA ASP A 62 -4.93 14.69 -6.36
C ASP A 62 -3.99 13.62 -6.92
N LEU A 63 -2.70 13.69 -6.57
CA LEU A 63 -1.71 12.70 -6.98
C LEU A 63 -1.97 11.32 -6.35
N LEU A 64 -2.37 11.28 -5.07
CA LEU A 64 -2.79 10.05 -4.40
C LEU A 64 -4.04 9.44 -5.04
N LEU A 65 -5.06 10.25 -5.33
CA LEU A 65 -6.30 9.79 -5.95
C LEU A 65 -6.05 9.23 -7.36
N ALA A 66 -5.27 9.94 -8.18
CA ALA A 66 -4.91 9.48 -9.52
C ALA A 66 -4.08 8.17 -9.48
N GLY A 67 -3.12 8.08 -8.55
CA GLY A 67 -2.33 6.87 -8.35
C GLY A 67 -3.19 5.68 -7.91
N LEU A 68 -4.11 5.87 -6.95
CA LEU A 68 -5.02 4.84 -6.47
C LEU A 68 -5.99 4.36 -7.56
N GLU A 69 -6.50 5.25 -8.41
CA GLU A 69 -7.32 4.86 -9.56
C GLU A 69 -6.51 4.03 -10.57
N GLN A 70 -5.24 4.37 -10.80
CA GLN A 70 -4.36 3.56 -11.65
C GLN A 70 -4.15 2.16 -11.05
N VAL A 71 -3.91 2.05 -9.73
CA VAL A 71 -3.82 0.73 -9.06
C VAL A 71 -5.13 -0.06 -9.22
N ALA A 72 -6.29 0.59 -9.06
CA ALA A 72 -7.59 -0.06 -9.26
C ALA A 72 -7.74 -0.59 -10.69
N GLN A 73 -7.30 0.19 -11.68
CA GLN A 73 -7.35 -0.21 -13.08
C GLN A 73 -6.46 -1.44 -13.35
N GLU A 74 -5.26 -1.49 -12.78
CA GLU A 74 -4.38 -2.66 -12.89
C GLU A 74 -5.01 -3.94 -12.31
N TRP A 75 -5.75 -3.83 -11.21
CA TRP A 75 -6.52 -4.94 -10.64
C TRP A 75 -7.68 -5.37 -11.56
N ARG A 76 -8.46 -4.41 -12.09
CA ARG A 76 -9.58 -4.68 -13.00
C ARG A 76 -9.15 -5.36 -14.28
N ASP A 77 -8.01 -4.94 -14.82
CA ASP A 77 -7.44 -5.48 -16.06
C ASP A 77 -6.68 -6.80 -15.84
N GLY A 78 -6.53 -7.23 -14.59
CA GLY A 78 -5.80 -8.46 -14.24
C GLY A 78 -4.29 -8.36 -14.49
N VAL A 79 -3.73 -7.15 -14.57
CA VAL A 79 -2.30 -6.90 -14.83
C VAL A 79 -1.51 -6.57 -13.56
N PHE A 80 -2.18 -6.30 -12.44
CA PHE A 80 -1.53 -6.07 -11.16
C PHE A 80 -0.60 -7.23 -10.80
N GLN A 81 0.67 -6.93 -10.51
CA GLN A 81 1.67 -7.92 -10.14
C GLN A 81 1.88 -7.91 -8.62
N ILE A 82 1.49 -9.01 -7.98
CA ILE A 82 1.82 -9.28 -6.58
C ILE A 82 3.33 -9.49 -6.46
N ALA A 83 3.97 -8.76 -5.55
CA ALA A 83 5.39 -8.90 -5.26
C ALA A 83 5.62 -9.87 -4.10
N SER A 84 6.82 -10.45 -4.03
CA SER A 84 7.20 -11.37 -2.95
C SER A 84 7.21 -10.73 -1.56
N GLY A 85 7.25 -9.41 -1.47
CA GLY A 85 7.19 -8.65 -0.21
C GLY A 85 5.78 -8.28 0.24
N ASP A 86 4.74 -8.58 -0.56
CA ASP A 86 3.36 -8.23 -0.23
C ASP A 86 2.81 -9.24 0.79
N GLU A 87 2.62 -8.80 2.03
CA GLU A 87 2.12 -9.64 3.13
C GLU A 87 0.59 -9.74 3.14
N ASP A 88 -0.07 -8.66 2.74
CA ASP A 88 -1.51 -8.45 2.74
C ASP A 88 -1.90 -7.45 1.64
N ILE A 89 -3.20 -7.31 1.37
CA ILE A 89 -3.69 -6.43 0.30
C ILE A 89 -3.25 -4.97 0.51
N HIS A 90 -3.21 -4.53 1.76
CA HIS A 90 -2.80 -3.17 2.14
C HIS A 90 -1.35 -2.90 1.74
N THR A 91 -0.44 -3.85 2.01
CA THR A 91 0.97 -3.76 1.62
C THR A 91 1.10 -3.72 0.11
N ALA A 92 0.33 -4.55 -0.61
CA ALA A 92 0.36 -4.61 -2.06
C ALA A 92 -0.07 -3.28 -2.71
N VAL A 93 -1.17 -2.70 -2.23
CA VAL A 93 -1.68 -1.41 -2.72
C VAL A 93 -0.72 -0.28 -2.39
N GLU A 94 -0.21 -0.20 -1.14
CA GLU A 94 0.71 0.86 -0.73
C GLU A 94 2.07 0.78 -1.46
N ARG A 95 2.62 -0.42 -1.64
CA ARG A 95 3.83 -0.64 -2.45
C ARG A 95 3.60 -0.16 -3.87
N ARG A 96 2.54 -0.63 -4.52
CA ARG A 96 2.27 -0.29 -5.91
C ARG A 96 2.04 1.21 -6.09
N LEU A 97 1.30 1.82 -5.18
CA LEU A 97 1.12 3.27 -5.16
C LEU A 97 2.48 4.00 -5.05
N GLY A 98 3.35 3.56 -4.13
CA GLY A 98 4.71 4.10 -4.00
C GLY A 98 5.56 3.98 -5.27
N GLU A 99 5.42 2.89 -6.03
CA GLU A 99 6.09 2.72 -7.33
C GLU A 99 5.58 3.71 -8.39
N LEU A 100 4.29 4.07 -8.35
CA LEU A 100 3.65 4.94 -9.33
C LEU A 100 3.92 6.42 -9.06
N ILE A 101 3.82 6.86 -7.80
CA ILE A 101 3.83 8.29 -7.44
C ILE A 101 4.96 8.68 -6.48
N GLY A 102 5.80 7.72 -6.08
CA GLY A 102 6.97 7.97 -5.25
C GLY A 102 6.64 8.26 -3.78
N PRO A 103 7.49 9.03 -3.06
CA PRO A 103 7.44 9.15 -1.60
C PRO A 103 6.14 9.73 -1.03
N VAL A 104 5.35 10.46 -1.81
CA VAL A 104 4.06 11.01 -1.37
C VAL A 104 3.07 9.90 -0.95
N ALA A 105 3.18 8.69 -1.53
CA ALA A 105 2.37 7.54 -1.18
C ALA A 105 2.44 7.21 0.32
N GLY A 106 3.61 7.37 0.93
CA GLY A 106 3.81 7.10 2.36
C GLY A 106 3.02 8.03 3.28
N LYS A 107 2.59 9.21 2.81
CA LYS A 107 1.76 10.11 3.60
C LYS A 107 0.33 9.59 3.79
N LEU A 108 -0.13 8.68 2.94
CA LEU A 108 -1.47 8.09 3.01
C LEU A 108 -1.72 7.34 4.32
N HIS A 109 -0.66 6.80 4.95
CA HIS A 109 -0.77 6.06 6.20
C HIS A 109 -0.75 6.97 7.46
N THR A 110 -0.66 8.30 7.29
CA THR A 110 -0.57 9.25 8.41
C THR A 110 -1.82 9.19 9.28
N GLY A 111 -1.71 8.67 10.51
CA GLY A 111 -2.85 8.57 11.42
C GLY A 111 -3.80 7.39 11.13
N ARG A 112 -3.39 6.47 10.25
CA ARG A 112 -4.14 5.27 9.87
C ARG A 112 -3.57 4.04 10.58
N SER A 113 -4.43 3.06 10.84
CA SER A 113 -4.08 1.73 11.33
C SER A 113 -4.78 0.68 10.47
N ARG A 114 -4.26 -0.56 10.45
CA ARG A 114 -4.91 -1.73 9.84
C ARG A 114 -5.99 -2.37 10.73
N ASN A 115 -6.15 -1.89 11.97
CA ASN A 115 -7.14 -2.40 12.94
C ASN A 115 -8.58 -2.08 12.55
#